data_AF-A0A8S1VDR6-F1
#
_entry.id   AF-A0A8S1VDR6-F1
#
_cell.length_a   1.000
_cell.length_b   1.000
_cell.length_c   1.000
_cell.angle_alpha   90.00
_cell.angle_beta   90.00
_cell.angle_gamma   90.00
#
_symmetry.space_group_name_H-M   'P 1'
#
loop_
_entity.id
_entity.type
_entity.pdbx_description
1 polymer ?
#
loop_
_entity_poly.entity_id
_entity_poly.type
_entity_poly.pdbx_seq_one_letter_code
_entity_poly.pdbx_strand_id
1 'polypeptide(L)'
;MQTYYKLAFQTLKNFYDLKLISEVEKTQMKELILNQNVHSDVEMNLDQISKFILQKIKKLRQSDKRIDIKQDSLISIEEETDEDDFR
;
A
#
# COMPACT_ATOMS: atom_id res chain seq x y z
N MET A 1 13.53 9.28 -24.18
CA MET A 1 13.27 8.30 -23.09
C MET A 1 12.86 9.03 -21.82
N GLN A 2 11.96 8.46 -21.02
CA GLN A 2 11.65 8.98 -19.68
C GLN A 2 12.30 8.06 -18.63
N THR A 3 12.96 8.65 -17.63
CA THR A 3 13.50 7.89 -16.50
C THR A 3 12.37 7.35 -15.63
N TYR A 4 12.64 6.27 -14.89
CA TYR A 4 11.69 5.65 -13.96
C TYR A 4 10.95 6.69 -13.10
N TYR A 5 11.69 7.53 -12.38
CA TYR A 5 11.09 8.53 -11.47
C TYR A 5 10.19 9.51 -12.21
N LYS A 6 10.61 10.00 -13.37
CA LYS A 6 9.81 10.95 -14.16
C LYS A 6 8.49 10.33 -14.56
N LEU A 7 8.52 9.11 -15.09
CA LEU A 7 7.32 8.41 -15.54
C LEU A 7 6.43 8.00 -14.34
N ALA A 8 7.02 7.59 -13.22
CA ALA A 8 6.32 7.25 -11.99
C ALA A 8 5.56 8.44 -11.41
N PHE A 9 6.22 9.59 -11.26
CA PHE A 9 5.57 10.79 -10.72
C PHE A 9 4.53 11.38 -11.66
N GLN A 10 4.76 11.33 -12.98
CA GLN A 10 3.74 11.75 -13.96
C GLN A 10 2.50 10.85 -13.89
N THR A 11 2.69 9.54 -13.86
CA THR A 11 1.58 8.57 -13.75
C THR A 11 0.81 8.77 -12.45
N LEU A 12 1.51 8.94 -11.34
CA LEU A 12 0.89 9.18 -10.04
C LEU A 12 0.08 10.49 -10.00
N LYS A 13 0.61 11.57 -10.59
CA LYS A 13 -0.11 12.83 -10.74
C LYS A 13 -1.38 12.64 -11.58
N ASN A 14 -1.29 11.93 -12.70
CA ASN A 14 -2.46 11.67 -13.55
C ASN A 14 -3.55 10.89 -12.79
N PHE A 15 -3.20 9.89 -12.00
CA PHE A 15 -4.18 9.15 -11.19
C PHE A 15 -4.86 10.03 -10.14
N TYR A 16 -4.12 10.96 -9.54
CA TYR A 16 -4.68 11.93 -8.61
C TYR A 16 -5.61 12.93 -9.31
N ASP A 17 -5.18 13.50 -10.44
CA ASP A 17 -5.96 14.46 -11.22
C ASP A 17 -7.28 13.83 -11.73
N LEU A 18 -7.25 12.52 -12.06
CA LEU A 18 -8.43 11.72 -12.43
C LEU A 18 -9.27 11.25 -11.23
N LYS A 19 -8.91 11.64 -10.00
CA LYS A 19 -9.58 11.23 -8.74
C LYS A 19 -9.66 9.72 -8.54
N LEU A 20 -8.74 8.95 -9.12
CA LEU A 20 -8.65 7.50 -8.92
C LEU A 20 -8.06 7.15 -7.56
N ILE A 21 -7.32 8.08 -6.96
CA ILE A 21 -6.56 7.94 -5.72
C ILE A 21 -6.76 9.17 -4.84
N SER A 22 -6.67 9.01 -3.52
CA SER A 22 -6.73 10.12 -2.57
C SER A 22 -5.38 10.84 -2.43
N GLU A 23 -5.37 12.03 -1.82
CA GLU A 23 -4.11 12.75 -1.54
C GLU A 23 -3.22 11.97 -0.56
N VAL A 24 -3.82 11.20 0.36
CA VAL A 24 -3.11 10.31 1.29
C VAL A 24 -2.40 9.20 0.51
N GLU A 25 -3.12 8.50 -0.37
CA GLU A 25 -2.57 7.42 -1.19
C GLU A 25 -1.46 7.92 -2.12
N LYS A 26 -1.62 9.12 -2.68
CA LYS A 26 -0.60 9.78 -3.49
C LYS A 26 0.65 10.09 -2.67
N THR A 27 0.51 10.57 -1.44
CA THR A 27 1.64 10.88 -0.56
C THR A 27 2.41 9.61 -0.19
N GLN A 28 1.71 8.58 0.27
CA GLN A 28 2.30 7.27 0.56
C GLN A 28 3.02 6.67 -0.66
N MET A 29 2.42 6.81 -1.85
CA MET A 29 3.04 6.30 -3.07
C MET A 29 4.30 7.05 -3.47
N LYS A 30 4.37 8.37 -3.24
CA LYS A 30 5.60 9.14 -3.48
C LYS A 30 6.75 8.60 -2.65
N GLU A 31 6.52 8.34 -1.37
CA GLU A 31 7.53 7.75 -0.48
C GLU A 31 7.96 6.36 -0.97
N LEU A 32 7.00 5.51 -1.36
CA LEU A 32 7.31 4.19 -1.91
C LEU A 32 8.15 4.26 -3.19
N ILE A 33 7.86 5.22 -4.08
CA ILE A 33 8.63 5.41 -5.32
C ILE A 33 10.06 5.86 -5.00
N LEU A 34 10.22 6.83 -4.07
CA LEU A 34 11.54 7.35 -3.67
C LEU A 34 12.40 6.30 -2.95
N ASN A 35 11.77 5.42 -2.18
CA ASN A 35 12.45 4.35 -1.45
C ASN A 35 12.81 3.14 -2.32
N GLN A 36 12.38 3.10 -3.59
CA GLN A 36 12.89 2.09 -4.50
C GLN A 36 14.28 2.49 -4.98
N ASN A 37 15.27 1.68 -4.62
CA ASN A 37 16.61 1.77 -5.20
C ASN A 37 16.60 1.25 -6.64
N VAL A 38 16.07 2.06 -7.56
CA VAL A 38 16.10 1.81 -8.99
C VAL A 38 17.34 2.48 -9.58
N HIS A 39 18.14 1.73 -10.35
CA HIS A 39 19.23 2.32 -11.12
C HIS A 39 18.68 3.37 -12.09
N SER A 40 19.43 4.46 -12.28
CA SER A 40 19.02 5.60 -13.14
C SER A 40 18.67 5.22 -14.58
N ASP A 41 19.22 4.09 -15.04
CA ASP A 41 19.16 3.62 -16.41
C ASP A 41 18.08 2.55 -16.62
N VAL A 42 17.29 2.25 -15.59
CA VAL A 42 16.14 1.35 -15.73
C VAL A 42 15.04 2.07 -16.51
N GLU A 43 14.87 1.63 -17.74
CA GLU A 43 13.75 2.01 -18.58
C GLU A 43 12.53 1.17 -18.23
N MET A 44 11.44 1.84 -17.86
CA MET A 44 10.14 1.22 -17.71
C MET A 44 9.15 1.90 -18.64
N ASN A 45 8.22 1.13 -19.19
CA ASN A 45 7.15 1.69 -19.99
C ASN A 45 5.94 2.11 -19.11
N LEU A 46 5.04 2.90 -19.69
CA LEU A 46 3.88 3.47 -18.98
C LEU A 46 2.98 2.38 -18.39
N ASP A 47 2.79 1.27 -19.10
CA ASP A 47 1.93 0.16 -18.68
C ASP A 47 2.49 -0.52 -17.41
N GLN A 48 3.79 -0.78 -17.38
CA GLN A 48 4.46 -1.37 -16.22
C GLN A 48 4.35 -0.47 -14.98
N ILE A 49 4.63 0.82 -15.12
CA ILE A 49 4.53 1.78 -14.01
C ILE A 49 3.09 1.92 -13.53
N SER A 50 2.14 2.02 -14.46
CA SER A 50 0.71 2.11 -14.13
C SER A 50 0.25 0.89 -13.33
N LYS A 51 0.60 -0.33 -13.80
CA LYS A 51 0.27 -1.58 -13.11
C LYS A 51 0.91 -1.65 -11.73
N PHE A 52 2.20 -1.28 -11.62
CA PHE A 52 2.90 -1.27 -10.34
C PHE A 52 2.20 -0.36 -9.31
N ILE A 53 1.92 0.89 -9.68
CA ILE A 53 1.25 1.86 -8.79
C ILE A 53 -0.12 1.33 -8.38
N LEU A 54 -0.95 0.90 -9.34
CA LEU A 54 -2.29 0.40 -9.05
C LEU A 54 -2.29 -0.83 -8.14
N GLN A 55 -1.34 -1.76 -8.32
CA GLN A 55 -1.19 -2.92 -7.44
C GLN A 55 -0.82 -2.51 -6.01
N LYS A 56 0.07 -1.54 -5.84
CA LYS A 56 0.45 -1.05 -4.51
C LYS A 56 -0.71 -0.33 -3.82
N ILE A 57 -1.45 0.51 -4.52
CA ILE A 57 -2.66 1.16 -3.99
C ILE A 57 -3.72 0.14 -3.60
N LYS A 58 -3.95 -0.88 -4.44
CA LYS A 58 -4.87 -1.98 -4.10
C LYS A 58 -4.48 -2.65 -2.78
N LYS A 59 -3.19 -2.88 -2.54
CA LYS A 59 -2.70 -3.47 -1.29
C LYS A 59 -2.91 -2.52 -0.09
N LEU A 60 -2.62 -1.23 -0.24
CA LEU A 60 -2.85 -0.21 0.80
C LEU A 60 -4.33 -0.18 1.23
N ARG A 61 -5.25 -0.12 0.27
CA ARG A 61 -6.69 -0.16 0.55
C ARG A 61 -7.14 -1.45 1.24
N GLN A 62 -6.48 -2.56 0.96
CA GLN A 62 -6.78 -3.86 1.58
C GLN A 62 -6.26 -3.95 3.01
N SER A 63 -5.10 -3.34 3.31
CA SER A 63 -4.61 -3.26 4.69
C SER A 63 -5.52 -2.38 5.56
N ASP A 64 -6.00 -1.26 5.03
CA ASP A 64 -6.87 -0.34 5.79
C ASP A 64 -8.21 -1.01 6.13
N LYS A 65 -8.81 -1.73 5.17
CA LYS A 65 -10.03 -2.53 5.42
C LYS A 65 -9.84 -3.63 6.47
N ARG A 66 -8.64 -4.20 6.57
CA ARG A 66 -8.35 -5.21 7.62
C ARG A 66 -8.19 -4.56 8.99
N ILE A 67 -7.78 -3.30 9.06
CA ILE A 67 -7.69 -2.55 10.32
C ILE A 67 -9.09 -2.19 10.80
N ASP A 68 -10.00 -1.75 9.92
CA ASP A 68 -11.41 -1.49 10.28
C ASP A 68 -12.11 -2.75 10.80
N ILE A 69 -11.88 -3.92 10.18
CA ILE A 69 -12.46 -5.19 10.66
C ILE A 69 -11.87 -5.65 12.00
N LYS A 70 -10.63 -5.27 12.31
CA LYS A 70 -9.95 -5.65 13.56
C LYS A 70 -10.20 -4.69 14.72
N GLN A 71 -10.58 -3.44 14.48
CA GLN A 71 -10.93 -2.50 15.55
C GLN A 71 -12.30 -2.81 16.19
N ASP A 72 -13.19 -3.51 15.49
CA ASP A 72 -14.45 -4.03 16.06
C ASP A 72 -14.30 -5.38 16.78
N SER A 73 -13.09 -5.96 16.80
CA SER A 73 -12.78 -7.12 17.63
C SER A 73 -11.86 -6.71 18.77
N LEU A 74 -12.43 -6.07 19.80
CA LEU A 74 -11.93 -6.29 21.16
C LEU A 74 -12.10 -7.79 21.44
N ILE A 75 -11.08 -8.58 21.08
CA ILE A 75 -11.05 -9.99 21.43
C ILE A 75 -10.72 -10.04 22.92
N SER A 76 -11.72 -10.46 23.69
CA SER A 76 -11.62 -10.86 25.08
C SER A 76 -10.38 -11.73 25.29
N ILE A 77 -9.57 -11.36 26.27
CA ILE A 77 -8.54 -12.25 26.81
C ILE A 77 -9.31 -13.32 27.60
N GLU A 78 -9.45 -14.52 27.05
CA GLU A 78 -9.74 -15.70 27.86
C GLU A 78 -8.43 -16.08 28.56
N GLU A 79 -8.37 -15.73 29.85
CA GLU A 79 -7.37 -16.25 30.77
C GLU A 79 -7.76 -17.71 31.04
N GLU A 80 -7.12 -18.67 30.35
CA GLU A 80 -7.20 -20.09 30.71
C GLU A 80 -6.48 -20.27 32.04
N THR A 81 -7.22 -20.19 33.15
CA THR A 81 -6.82 -20.81 34.42
C THR A 81 -7.01 -22.32 34.30
N ASP A 82 -5.92 -23.06 34.15
CA ASP A 82 -5.89 -24.51 34.35
C ASP A 82 -6.13 -24.82 35.85
N GLU A 83 -7.39 -24.81 36.27
CA GLU A 83 -7.84 -25.57 37.44
C GLU A 83 -8.50 -26.85 36.94
N ASP A 84 -7.74 -27.96 36.91
CA ASP A 84 -8.27 -29.30 37.11
C ASP A 84 -7.12 -30.31 37.28
N ASP A 85 -6.80 -30.64 38.54
CA ASP A 85 -6.32 -31.99 38.87
C ASP A 85 -7.17 -32.52 40.03
N PHE A 86 -8.42 -32.88 39.71
CA PHE A 86 -9.23 -33.74 40.56
C PHE A 86 -8.76 -35.20 40.38
N ARG A 87 -7.90 -35.67 41.28
CA ARG A 87 -7.93 -37.05 41.82
C ARG A 87 -7.45 -37.11 43.26
#